data_AF-A0A396A8S8-F1
#
_entry.id   AF-A0A396A8S8-F1
#
_cell.length_a   1.000
_cell.length_b   1.000
_cell.length_c   1.000
_cell.angle_alpha   90.00
_cell.angle_beta   90.00
_cell.angle_gamma   90.00
#
_symmetry.space_group_name_H-M   'P 1'
#
loop_
_entity.id
_entity.type
_entity.pdbx_description
1 polymer ?
#
loop_
_entity_poly.entity_id
_entity_poly.type
_entity_poly.pdbx_seq_one_letter_code
_entity_poly.pdbx_strand_id
1 'polypeptide(L)'
;FFHDLTDREPLKYTITVRTGYNPSRLQEDGFQVYTVKKDLHEIGITTMLTSFGHSVPVYDMERTICDLLRSRKNIEMQVFQEALKQYAKRKDKNLRVLMKYAAMFHVEKILRPYLEVLL
;
A
#
# COMPACT_ATOMS: atom_id res chain seq x y z
N PHE A 1 3.36 7.93 2.21
CA PHE A 1 4.61 8.68 2.11
C PHE A 1 4.98 8.91 0.65
N PHE A 2 5.62 7.97 -0.06
CA PHE A 2 6.06 8.19 -1.45
C PHE A 2 5.00 8.77 -2.41
N HIS A 3 3.74 8.33 -2.29
CA HIS A 3 2.63 8.80 -3.12
C HIS A 3 1.84 9.99 -2.56
N ASP A 4 2.32 10.62 -1.49
CA ASP A 4 1.61 11.70 -0.78
C ASP A 4 0.20 11.32 -0.31
N LEU A 5 -0.05 10.03 -0.11
CA LEU A 5 -1.30 9.52 0.48
C LEU A 5 -1.37 9.74 1.99
N THR A 6 -0.37 10.36 2.59
CA THR A 6 -0.36 10.77 3.99
C THR A 6 0.67 11.87 4.17
N ASP A 7 0.37 12.82 5.04
CA ASP A 7 1.27 13.92 5.40
C ASP A 7 2.23 13.51 6.54
N ARG A 8 2.11 12.28 7.04
CA ARG A 8 2.94 11.76 8.14
C ARG A 8 4.16 11.04 7.60
N GLU A 9 5.32 11.34 8.18
CA GLU A 9 6.52 10.54 7.96
C GLU A 9 6.38 9.15 8.61
N PRO A 10 6.83 8.08 7.93
CA PRO A 10 6.74 6.74 8.48
C PRO A 10 7.75 6.56 9.63
N LEU A 11 7.27 6.12 10.79
CA LEU A 11 8.13 5.75 11.93
C LEU A 11 9.09 4.59 11.58
N LYS A 12 8.60 3.66 10.74
CA LYS A 12 9.37 2.58 10.15
C LYS A 12 9.00 2.45 8.68
N TYR A 13 10.00 2.26 7.83
CA TYR A 13 9.74 1.89 6.46
C TYR A 13 9.15 0.48 6.39
N THR A 14 8.22 0.30 5.46
CA THR A 14 7.52 -0.95 5.25
C THR A 14 8.05 -1.63 4.00
N ILE A 15 8.35 -2.92 4.11
CA ILE A 15 8.76 -3.78 2.99
C ILE A 15 7.81 -4.97 2.90
N THR A 16 7.41 -5.32 1.68
CA THR A 16 6.70 -6.57 1.42
C THR A 16 7.65 -7.54 0.73
N VAL A 17 7.75 -8.75 1.25
CA VAL A 17 8.56 -9.83 0.67
C VAL A 17 7.67 -11.00 0.24
N ARG A 18 8.21 -11.85 -0.63
CA ARG A 18 7.53 -13.08 -1.05
C ARG A 18 7.42 -14.08 0.10
N THR A 19 6.32 -14.81 0.18
CA THR A 19 6.18 -15.93 1.13
C THR A 19 7.33 -16.93 0.97
N GLY A 20 7.92 -17.32 2.10
CA GLY A 20 9.12 -18.17 2.17
C GLY A 20 10.42 -17.41 2.35
N TYR A 21 10.43 -16.08 2.25
CA TYR A 21 11.58 -15.25 2.62
C TYR A 21 11.74 -15.16 4.15
N ASN A 22 12.96 -15.22 4.66
CA ASN A 22 13.26 -15.02 6.08
C ASN A 22 13.32 -13.52 6.44
N PRO A 23 12.37 -12.98 7.22
CA PRO A 23 12.29 -11.55 7.49
C PRO A 23 13.27 -11.05 8.57
N SER A 24 13.93 -11.93 9.34
CA SER A 24 14.68 -11.56 10.56
C SER A 24 15.67 -10.43 10.34
N ARG A 25 16.52 -10.52 9.30
CA ARG A 25 17.51 -9.49 9.00
C ARG A 25 16.89 -8.12 8.69
N LEU A 26 15.79 -8.10 7.93
CA LEU A 26 15.08 -6.84 7.64
C LEU A 26 14.43 -6.26 8.90
N GLN A 27 13.95 -7.10 9.81
CA GLN A 27 13.37 -6.66 11.06
C GLN A 27 14.44 -6.12 12.02
N GLU A 28 15.63 -6.74 12.06
CA GLU A 28 16.81 -6.25 12.79
C GLU A 28 17.27 -4.88 12.26
N ASP A 29 17.21 -4.69 10.94
CA ASP A 29 17.48 -3.40 10.28
C ASP A 29 16.36 -2.36 10.51
N GLY A 30 15.31 -2.70 11.27
CA GLY A 30 14.25 -1.78 11.71
C GLY A 30 13.04 -1.67 10.79
N PHE A 31 12.93 -2.50 9.74
CA PHE A 31 11.80 -2.47 8.82
C PHE A 31 10.56 -3.17 9.38
N GLN A 32 9.38 -2.64 9.04
CA GLN A 32 8.13 -3.38 9.15
C GLN A 32 7.99 -4.30 7.94
N VAL A 33 8.00 -5.62 8.17
CA VAL A 33 7.97 -6.60 7.08
C VAL A 33 6.59 -7.24 6.95
N TYR A 34 6.03 -7.24 5.74
CA TYR A 34 4.85 -8.02 5.36
C TYR A 34 5.23 -9.12 4.38
N THR A 35 4.42 -10.17 4.33
CA THR A 35 4.60 -11.26 3.36
C THR A 35 3.40 -11.36 2.42
N VAL A 36 3.66 -11.72 1.17
CA VAL A 36 2.63 -11.91 0.15
C VAL A 36 2.96 -13.11 -0.74
N LYS A 37 1.93 -13.77 -1.29
CA LYS A 37 2.12 -14.84 -2.27
C LYS A 37 2.97 -14.36 -3.45
N LYS A 38 3.77 -15.26 -4.02
CA LYS A 38 4.78 -14.93 -5.05
C LYS A 38 4.17 -14.29 -6.30
N ASP A 39 3.02 -14.78 -6.73
CA ASP A 39 2.22 -14.29 -7.87
C ASP A 39 1.67 -12.88 -7.66
N LEU A 40 1.39 -12.51 -6.41
CA LEU A 40 0.88 -11.19 -6.05
C LEU A 40 1.99 -10.17 -5.75
N HIS A 41 3.24 -10.61 -5.58
CA HIS A 41 4.35 -9.72 -5.22
C HIS A 41 4.65 -8.69 -6.30
N GLU A 42 4.60 -9.06 -7.58
CA GLU A 42 4.97 -8.17 -8.69
C GLU A 42 3.86 -7.16 -9.06
N ILE A 43 2.64 -7.36 -8.56
CA ILE A 43 1.49 -6.54 -8.95
C ILE A 43 1.64 -5.11 -8.44
N GLY A 44 1.60 -4.15 -9.36
CA GLY A 44 1.65 -2.73 -9.07
C GLY A 44 3.03 -2.23 -8.64
N ILE A 45 4.11 -2.97 -8.88
CA ILE A 45 5.47 -2.44 -8.67
C ILE A 45 5.72 -1.34 -9.70
N THR A 46 6.18 -0.20 -9.21
CA THR A 46 6.69 0.94 -9.96
C THR A 46 8.00 1.41 -9.31
N THR A 47 8.58 2.50 -9.79
CA THR A 47 9.83 3.07 -9.31
C THR A 47 9.63 4.52 -8.92
N MET A 48 10.16 4.91 -7.76
CA MET A 48 10.13 6.29 -7.29
C MET A 48 11.49 6.69 -6.71
N LEU A 49 11.73 7.99 -6.61
CA LEU A 49 12.93 8.53 -5.99
C LEU A 49 12.73 8.71 -4.49
N THR A 50 13.75 8.37 -3.71
CA THR A 50 13.85 8.77 -2.31
C THR A 50 14.12 10.27 -2.21
N SER A 51 13.96 10.84 -1.01
CA SER A 51 14.32 12.24 -0.72
C SER A 51 15.79 12.56 -1.00
N PHE A 52 16.65 11.54 -1.11
CA PHE A 52 18.07 11.67 -1.47
C PHE A 52 18.35 11.42 -2.97
N GLY A 53 17.31 11.23 -3.79
CA GLY A 53 17.42 11.03 -5.23
C GLY A 53 17.75 9.60 -5.67
N HIS A 54 17.64 8.61 -4.79
CA HIS A 54 17.87 7.20 -5.17
C HIS A 54 16.60 6.54 -5.69
N SER A 55 16.72 5.80 -6.78
CA SER A 55 15.63 5.05 -7.38
C SER A 55 15.34 3.77 -6.58
N VAL A 56 14.11 3.61 -6.10
CA VAL A 56 13.67 2.45 -5.31
C VAL A 56 12.36 1.86 -5.84
N PRO A 57 12.17 0.53 -5.79
CA PRO A 57 10.90 -0.08 -6.12
C PRO A 57 9.86 0.23 -5.05
N VAL A 58 8.67 0.64 -5.49
CA VAL A 58 7.51 0.89 -4.62
C VAL A 58 6.26 0.31 -5.24
N TYR A 59 5.23 0.05 -4.44
CA TYR A 59 3.91 -0.26 -4.99
C TYR A 59 3.18 1.01 -5.39
N ASP A 60 2.41 0.99 -6.48
CA ASP A 60 1.56 2.09 -6.93
C ASP A 60 0.48 2.46 -5.88
N MET A 61 -0.25 3.54 -6.14
CA MET A 61 -1.27 4.05 -5.22
C MET A 61 -2.38 3.02 -4.97
N GLU A 62 -2.88 2.42 -6.04
CA GLU A 62 -3.98 1.46 -6.00
C GLU A 62 -3.62 0.23 -5.17
N ARG A 63 -2.39 -0.28 -5.35
CA ARG A 63 -1.86 -1.41 -4.59
C ARG A 63 -1.62 -1.01 -3.14
N THR A 64 -1.11 0.20 -2.89
CA THR A 64 -0.90 0.73 -1.54
C THR A 64 -2.22 0.78 -0.76
N ILE A 65 -3.31 1.30 -1.35
CA ILE A 65 -4.65 1.31 -0.72
C ILE A 65 -5.13 -0.11 -0.40
N CYS A 66 -4.96 -1.06 -1.31
CA CYS A 66 -5.34 -2.46 -1.07
C CYS A 66 -4.54 -3.10 0.07
N ASP A 67 -3.23 -2.83 0.14
CA ASP A 67 -2.35 -3.36 1.18
C ASP A 67 -2.70 -2.79 2.57
N LEU A 68 -3.10 -1.51 2.67
CA LEU A 68 -3.59 -0.91 3.92
C LEU A 68 -4.83 -1.66 4.45
N LEU A 69 -5.80 -1.98 3.57
CA LEU A 69 -7.00 -2.73 3.94
C LEU A 69 -6.71 -4.18 4.34
N ARG A 70 -5.76 -4.81 3.67
CA ARG A 70 -5.34 -6.18 3.99
C ARG A 70 -4.68 -6.25 5.36
N SER A 71 -3.89 -5.23 5.69
CA SER A 71 -3.15 -5.11 6.95
C SER A 71 -3.91 -4.37 8.06
N ARG A 72 -5.22 -4.14 7.92
CA ARG A 72 -6.07 -3.35 8.84
C ARG A 72 -6.09 -3.80 10.32
N LYS A 73 -5.61 -5.02 10.63
CA LYS A 73 -5.43 -5.46 12.03
C LYS A 73 -4.18 -4.85 12.67
N ASN A 74 -3.19 -4.50 11.85
CA ASN A 74 -1.88 -3.99 12.27
C ASN A 74 -1.72 -2.50 11.94
N ILE A 75 -2.75 -1.87 11.35
CA ILE A 75 -2.76 -0.47 10.93
C ILE A 75 -3.99 0.18 11.52
N GLU A 76 -3.81 1.35 12.11
CA GLU A 76 -4.93 2.13 12.63
C GLU A 76 -5.89 2.52 11.51
N MET A 77 -7.19 2.33 11.75
CA MET A 77 -8.23 2.60 10.76
C MET A 77 -8.17 4.04 10.22
N GLN A 78 -7.80 5.00 11.05
CA GLN A 78 -7.68 6.40 10.67
C GLN A 78 -6.62 6.61 9.57
N VAL A 79 -5.49 5.88 9.62
CA VAL A 79 -4.44 5.95 8.59
C VAL A 79 -4.98 5.51 7.23
N PHE A 80 -5.76 4.43 7.21
CA PHE A 80 -6.41 3.97 5.98
C PHE A 80 -7.44 5.00 5.46
N GLN A 81 -8.30 5.51 6.33
CA GLN A 81 -9.33 6.47 5.92
C GLN A 81 -8.73 7.77 5.37
N GLU A 82 -7.65 8.26 5.98
CA GLU A 82 -6.90 9.43 5.51
C GLU A 82 -6.29 9.16 4.13
N ALA A 83 -5.60 8.02 3.97
CA ALA A 83 -5.00 7.63 2.70
C ALA A 83 -6.03 7.48 1.58
N LEU A 84 -7.19 6.88 1.88
CA LEU A 84 -8.26 6.73 0.90
C LEU A 84 -8.87 8.09 0.52
N LYS A 85 -9.04 9.00 1.48
CA LYS A 85 -9.50 10.38 1.20
C LYS A 85 -8.51 11.13 0.30
N GLN A 86 -7.21 11.02 0.56
CA GLN A 86 -6.19 11.65 -0.29
C GLN A 86 -6.21 11.05 -1.69
N TYR A 87 -6.26 9.72 -1.79
CA TYR A 87 -6.39 9.04 -3.07
C TYR A 87 -7.65 9.45 -3.85
N ALA A 88 -8.81 9.57 -3.18
CA ALA A 88 -10.06 9.98 -3.83
C ALA A 88 -9.98 11.40 -4.44
N LYS A 89 -9.17 12.29 -3.86
CA LYS A 89 -8.94 13.66 -4.37
C LYS A 89 -7.96 13.71 -5.55
N ARG A 90 -7.13 12.68 -5.75
CA ARG A 90 -6.16 12.62 -6.85
C ARG A 90 -6.87 12.68 -8.21
N LYS A 91 -6.28 13.41 -9.16
CA LYS A 91 -6.77 13.51 -10.55
C LYS A 91 -6.31 12.33 -11.40
N ASP A 92 -5.16 11.77 -11.06
CA ASP A 92 -4.50 10.63 -11.71
C ASP A 92 -4.89 9.27 -11.09
N LYS A 93 -5.86 9.25 -10.17
CA LYS A 93 -6.38 7.99 -9.60
C LYS A 93 -6.95 7.07 -10.67
N ASN A 94 -6.73 5.77 -10.53
CA ASN A 94 -7.27 4.77 -11.45
C ASN A 94 -8.21 3.79 -10.73
N LEU A 95 -9.49 4.15 -10.67
CA LEU A 95 -10.52 3.32 -10.01
C LEU A 95 -10.67 1.92 -10.63
N ARG A 96 -10.41 1.77 -11.93
CA ARG A 96 -10.45 0.46 -12.60
C ARG A 96 -9.33 -0.45 -12.07
N VAL A 97 -8.12 0.07 -11.97
CA VAL A 97 -6.96 -0.67 -11.43
C VAL A 97 -7.16 -0.95 -9.94
N LEU A 98 -7.65 0.04 -9.17
CA LEU A 98 -7.98 -0.14 -7.75
C LEU A 98 -8.93 -1.31 -7.52
N MET A 99 -10.04 -1.37 -8.25
CA MET A 99 -11.02 -2.44 -8.10
C MET A 99 -10.49 -3.80 -8.58
N LYS A 100 -9.67 -3.81 -9.65
CA LYS A 100 -8.97 -5.02 -10.10
C LYS A 100 -8.07 -5.58 -8.99
N TYR A 101 -7.27 -4.71 -8.36
CA TYR A 101 -6.39 -5.10 -7.26
C TYR A 101 -7.20 -5.52 -6.04
N ALA A 102 -8.25 -4.78 -5.69
CA ALA A 102 -9.09 -5.10 -4.55
C ALA A 102 -9.73 -6.50 -4.65
N ALA A 103 -10.10 -6.93 -5.86
CA ALA A 103 -10.56 -8.29 -6.12
C ALA A 103 -9.43 -9.33 -5.91
N MET A 104 -8.24 -9.11 -6.49
CA MET A 104 -7.08 -10.00 -6.35
C MET A 104 -6.60 -10.15 -4.89
N PHE A 105 -6.69 -9.07 -4.11
CA PHE A 105 -6.31 -9.05 -2.70
C PHE A 105 -7.48 -9.36 -1.75
N HIS A 106 -8.67 -9.66 -2.29
CA HIS A 106 -9.89 -9.98 -1.55
C HIS A 106 -10.32 -8.90 -0.54
N VAL A 107 -10.08 -7.63 -0.85
CA VAL A 107 -10.48 -6.46 -0.04
C VAL A 107 -11.62 -5.65 -0.68
N GLU A 108 -12.10 -6.05 -1.85
CA GLU A 108 -13.14 -5.36 -2.61
C GLU A 108 -14.41 -5.08 -1.81
N LYS A 109 -14.95 -6.09 -1.13
CA LYS A 109 -16.18 -5.95 -0.32
C LYS A 109 -16.03 -4.92 0.81
N ILE A 110 -14.80 -4.73 1.29
CA ILE A 110 -14.48 -3.78 2.34
C ILE A 110 -14.30 -2.40 1.76
N LEU A 111 -13.65 -2.30 0.58
CA LEU A 111 -13.34 -1.04 -0.06
C LEU A 111 -14.58 -0.34 -0.64
N ARG A 112 -15.53 -1.09 -1.22
CA ARG A 112 -16.72 -0.55 -1.92
C ARG A 112 -17.51 0.47 -1.09
N PRO A 113 -17.93 0.18 0.16
CA PRO A 113 -18.70 1.14 0.96
C PRO A 113 -17.96 2.46 1.21
N TYR A 114 -16.62 2.44 1.32
CA TYR A 114 -15.87 3.69 1.50
C TYR A 114 -15.82 4.51 0.22
N LEU A 115 -15.70 3.87 -0.95
CA LEU A 115 -15.68 4.57 -2.23
C LEU A 115 -17.04 5.21 -2.53
N GLU A 116 -18.15 4.54 -2.21
CA GLU A 116 -19.51 5.06 -2.39
C GLU A 116 -19.80 6.34 -1.57
N VAL A 117 -19.08 6.53 -0.46
CA VAL A 117 -19.22 7.73 0.39
C VAL A 117 -18.33 8.87 -0.10
N LEU A 118 -17.22 8.56 -0.77
CA LEU A 118 -16.18 9.53 -1.14
C LEU A 118 -16.28 10.05 -2.58
N LEU A 119 -17.05 9.38 -3.45
CA LEU A 119 -17.17 9.66 -4.89
C LEU A 119 -18.63 9.82 -5.28
#